data_AF-E9GJ35-F1
#
_entry.id   AF-E9GJ35-F1
#
_cell.length_a   1.000
_cell.length_b   1.000
_cell.length_c   1.000
_cell.angle_alpha   90.00
_cell.angle_beta   90.00
_cell.angle_gamma   90.00
#
_symmetry.space_group_name_H-M   'P 1'
#
loop_
_entity.id
_entity.type
_entity.pdbx_description
1 polymer ?
#
loop_
_entity_poly.entity_id
_entity_poly.type
_entity_poly.pdbx_seq_one_letter_code
_entity_poly.pdbx_strand_id
1 'polypeptide(L)'
;MESKNTAKTADCGCDPYLLSLVETTQGQETTVRKSSKTGLLLASLTGGAAIILSAVCFPFVSPALRRVVLPYVPASTQQVENVMKALAKSHAGGRKLIDLGSGDGRIVLAAGQRGFQSHGVELNTVLVLYSKLTAWRNRITNASFSRQDLFKVDYTKYNNIVIFGVEEMMPELEQLFERSLKSSSQVIACRFPLPNWKPSHVIGEGIDTVWVYEV
;
A
#
# COMPACT_ATOMS: atom_id res chain seq x y z
N MET A 1 -64.64 -49.75 -78.17
CA MET A 1 -65.03 -50.19 -76.83
C MET A 1 -63.78 -50.36 -75.99
N GLU A 2 -63.89 -49.93 -74.74
CA GLU A 2 -62.86 -49.90 -73.69
C GLU A 2 -61.97 -51.13 -73.59
N SER A 3 -60.69 -50.92 -73.27
CA SER A 3 -60.27 -51.09 -71.88
C SER A 3 -58.85 -50.61 -71.63
N LYS A 4 -58.73 -49.76 -70.60
CA LYS A 4 -57.50 -49.46 -69.87
C LYS A 4 -56.94 -50.74 -69.29
N ASN A 5 -55.62 -50.92 -69.33
CA ASN A 5 -54.94 -51.72 -68.32
C ASN A 5 -53.60 -51.07 -67.94
N THR A 6 -53.45 -50.95 -66.63
CA THR A 6 -52.43 -50.28 -65.83
C THR A 6 -51.12 -51.05 -65.75
N ALA A 7 -49.99 -50.34 -65.69
CA ALA A 7 -48.81 -50.81 -64.98
C ALA A 7 -48.15 -49.65 -64.21
N LYS A 8 -48.24 -49.76 -62.89
CA LYS A 8 -47.60 -48.91 -61.88
C LYS A 8 -46.08 -49.00 -62.01
N THR A 9 -45.39 -47.87 -61.91
CA THR A 9 -44.01 -47.82 -61.43
C THR A 9 -43.99 -47.12 -60.08
N ALA A 10 -43.24 -47.72 -59.16
CA ALA A 10 -43.19 -47.37 -57.76
C ALA A 10 -42.51 -46.00 -57.57
N ASP A 11 -43.17 -45.17 -56.77
CA ASP A 11 -42.69 -43.91 -56.24
C ASP A 11 -41.62 -44.20 -55.18
N CYS A 12 -40.34 -44.12 -55.55
CA CYS A 12 -39.25 -43.98 -54.59
C CYS A 12 -39.14 -42.49 -54.26
N GLY A 13 -39.99 -42.04 -53.33
CA GLY A 13 -39.94 -40.70 -52.77
C GLY A 13 -38.63 -40.47 -52.02
N CYS A 14 -37.62 -39.94 -52.71
CA CYS A 14 -36.52 -39.23 -52.07
C CYS A 14 -37.11 -37.93 -51.50
N ASP A 15 -37.27 -37.86 -50.19
CA ASP A 15 -37.73 -36.66 -49.50
C ASP A 15 -36.74 -35.50 -49.76
N PRO A 16 -37.15 -34.43 -50.46
CA PRO A 16 -36.28 -33.30 -50.78
C PRO A 16 -35.80 -32.54 -49.52
N TYR A 17 -36.39 -32.77 -48.35
CA TYR A 17 -35.92 -32.18 -47.09
C TYR A 17 -34.68 -32.86 -46.51
N LEU A 18 -34.42 -34.14 -46.81
CA LEU A 18 -33.23 -34.81 -46.28
C LEU A 18 -31.95 -34.38 -47.01
N LEU A 19 -32.04 -34.07 -48.31
CA LEU A 19 -30.92 -33.53 -49.08
C LEU A 19 -30.55 -32.10 -48.64
N SER A 20 -31.54 -31.27 -48.28
CA SER A 20 -31.28 -29.90 -47.82
C SER A 20 -30.65 -29.84 -46.43
N LEU A 21 -30.94 -30.80 -45.54
CA LEU A 21 -30.32 -30.92 -44.22
C LEU A 21 -28.85 -31.40 -44.29
N VAL A 22 -28.52 -32.25 -45.26
CA VAL A 22 -27.14 -32.70 -45.51
C VAL A 22 -26.31 -31.59 -46.18
N GLU A 23 -26.92 -30.78 -47.05
CA GLU A 23 -26.23 -29.62 -47.65
C GLU A 23 -26.00 -28.46 -46.67
N THR A 24 -26.83 -28.30 -45.63
CA THR A 24 -26.62 -27.24 -44.64
C THR A 24 -25.50 -27.53 -43.64
N THR A 25 -25.04 -28.78 -43.52
CA THR A 25 -24.04 -29.17 -42.50
C THR A 25 -22.58 -29.18 -42.99
N GLN A 26 -22.31 -28.88 -44.27
CA GLN A 26 -20.93 -28.83 -44.81
C GLN A 26 -20.34 -27.41 -45.00
N GLY A 27 -21.03 -26.36 -44.53
CA GLY A 27 -20.64 -24.96 -44.75
C GLY A 27 -20.03 -24.22 -43.57
N GLN A 28 -19.59 -24.88 -42.50
CA GLN A 28 -18.77 -24.22 -41.47
C GLN A 28 -17.28 -24.47 -41.75
N GLU A 29 -16.73 -23.74 -42.71
CA GLU A 29 -15.31 -23.41 -42.65
C GLU A 29 -15.08 -22.71 -41.31
N THR A 30 -14.41 -23.40 -40.39
CA THR A 30 -13.67 -22.73 -39.34
C THR A 30 -12.68 -21.82 -40.05
N THR A 31 -13.04 -20.55 -40.23
CA THR A 31 -12.12 -19.53 -40.70
C THR A 31 -11.06 -19.40 -39.62
N VAL A 32 -10.01 -20.21 -39.71
CA VAL A 32 -8.80 -20.07 -38.92
C VAL A 32 -8.25 -18.71 -39.32
N ARG A 33 -8.58 -17.69 -38.52
CA ARG A 33 -8.22 -16.30 -38.75
C ARG A 33 -6.69 -16.26 -38.85
N LYS A 34 -6.14 -16.23 -40.08
CA LYS A 34 -4.70 -16.15 -40.30
C LYS A 34 -4.19 -14.92 -39.57
N SER A 35 -3.44 -15.13 -38.48
CA SER A 35 -2.85 -14.06 -37.69
C SER A 35 -2.01 -13.19 -38.62
N SER A 36 -2.42 -11.93 -38.79
CA SER A 36 -1.67 -10.97 -39.59
C SER A 36 -0.37 -10.66 -38.85
N LYS A 37 0.75 -11.17 -39.37
CA LYS A 37 2.09 -10.92 -38.81
C LYS A 37 2.34 -9.42 -38.65
N THR A 38 1.87 -8.60 -39.59
CA THR A 38 1.97 -7.13 -39.53
C THR A 38 1.12 -6.53 -38.42
N GLY A 39 -0.13 -6.98 -38.26
CA GLY A 39 -1.00 -6.53 -37.16
C GLY A 39 -0.44 -6.91 -35.79
N LEU A 40 0.12 -8.12 -35.67
CA LEU A 40 0.77 -8.59 -34.45
C LEU A 40 2.03 -7.78 -34.13
N LEU A 41 2.85 -7.46 -35.13
CA LEU A 41 4.04 -6.62 -34.96
C LEU A 41 3.69 -5.19 -34.50
N LEU A 42 2.70 -4.56 -35.14
CA LEU A 42 2.23 -3.22 -34.77
C LEU A 42 1.62 -3.18 -33.36
N ALA A 43 0.82 -4.18 -33.00
CA ALA A 43 0.26 -4.31 -31.66
C ALA A 43 1.36 -4.54 -30.60
N SER A 44 2.37 -5.37 -30.93
CA SER A 44 3.50 -5.62 -30.03
C SER A 44 4.37 -4.37 -29.84
N LEU A 45 4.59 -3.59 -30.91
CA LEU A 45 5.39 -2.36 -30.85
C LEU A 45 4.69 -1.28 -30.03
N THR A 46 3.40 -1.05 -30.27
CA THR A 46 2.61 -0.04 -29.54
C THR A 46 2.37 -0.45 -28.09
N GLY A 47 2.04 -1.72 -27.82
CA GLY A 47 1.91 -2.26 -26.47
C GLY A 47 3.22 -2.22 -25.69
N GLY A 48 4.33 -2.62 -26.32
CA GLY A 48 5.66 -2.55 -25.72
C GLY A 48 6.06 -1.11 -25.37
N ALA A 49 5.86 -0.15 -26.29
CA ALA A 49 6.13 1.25 -26.05
C ALA A 49 5.27 1.82 -24.90
N ALA A 50 3.98 1.47 -24.83
CA ALA A 50 3.09 1.90 -23.77
C ALA A 50 3.50 1.36 -22.39
N ILE A 51 3.93 0.09 -22.31
CA ILE A 51 4.44 -0.52 -21.07
C ILE A 51 5.72 0.18 -20.62
N ILE A 52 6.67 0.39 -21.53
CA ILE A 52 7.95 1.06 -21.23
C ILE A 52 7.68 2.49 -20.74
N LEU A 53 6.85 3.26 -21.46
CA LEU A 53 6.50 4.62 -21.08
C LEU A 53 5.82 4.66 -19.70
N SER A 54 4.88 3.74 -19.44
CA SER A 54 4.21 3.65 -18.15
C SER A 54 5.20 3.33 -17.03
N ALA A 55 6.11 2.37 -17.23
CA ALA A 55 7.13 2.00 -16.26
C ALA A 55 8.10 3.16 -15.96
N VAL A 56 8.47 3.95 -16.97
CA VAL A 56 9.33 5.13 -16.82
C VAL A 56 8.60 6.27 -16.11
N CYS A 57 7.34 6.54 -16.44
CA CYS A 57 6.56 7.64 -15.87
C CYS A 57 6.04 7.34 -14.45
N PHE A 58 5.75 6.08 -14.13
CA PHE A 58 5.18 5.67 -12.85
C PHE A 58 5.95 6.18 -11.60
N PRO A 59 7.29 6.12 -11.50
CA PRO A 59 8.00 6.66 -10.32
C PRO A 59 7.84 8.19 -10.16
N PHE A 60 7.59 8.94 -11.24
CA PHE A 60 7.38 10.38 -11.18
C PHE A 60 5.94 10.75 -10.78
N VAL A 61 4.95 9.95 -11.21
CA VAL A 61 3.52 10.18 -10.92
C VAL A 61 3.09 9.54 -9.60
N SER A 62 3.68 8.40 -9.22
CA SER A 62 3.25 7.63 -8.05
C SER A 62 3.28 8.38 -6.71
N PRO A 63 4.20 9.34 -6.43
CA PRO A 63 4.12 10.14 -5.21
C PRO A 63 2.87 11.02 -5.17
N ALA A 64 2.43 11.54 -6.31
CA ALA A 64 1.23 12.39 -6.43
C ALA A 64 -0.08 11.60 -6.31
N LEU A 65 -0.04 10.28 -6.51
CA LEU A 65 -1.19 9.39 -6.31
C LEU A 65 -1.36 8.94 -4.85
N ARG A 66 -0.51 9.40 -3.93
CA ARG A 66 -0.67 9.09 -2.50
C ARG A 66 -1.77 9.93 -1.90
N ARG A 67 -2.63 9.29 -1.10
CA ARG A 67 -3.79 9.92 -0.45
C ARG A 67 -3.40 11.03 0.53
N VAL A 68 -2.29 10.84 1.25
CA VAL A 68 -1.78 11.78 2.25
C VAL A 68 -0.33 12.12 1.94
N VAL A 69 -0.02 13.42 1.88
CA VAL A 69 1.34 13.94 1.78
C VAL A 69 1.71 14.52 3.13
N LEU A 70 2.65 13.88 3.84
CA LEU A 70 3.18 14.37 5.10
C LEU A 70 4.36 15.31 4.82
N PRO A 71 4.24 16.64 4.99
CA PRO A 71 5.36 17.54 4.79
C PRO A 71 6.42 17.32 5.88
N TYR A 72 7.70 17.42 5.51
CA TYR A 72 8.77 17.38 6.49
C TYR A 72 8.79 18.69 7.29
N VAL A 73 8.37 18.61 8.56
CA VAL A 73 8.50 19.69 9.55
C VAL A 73 9.20 19.12 10.77
N PRO A 74 10.40 19.59 11.12
CA PRO A 74 11.15 19.05 12.25
C PRO A 74 10.43 19.29 13.58
N ALA A 75 10.40 18.28 14.45
CA ALA A 75 9.91 18.44 15.82
C ALA A 75 10.79 19.43 16.60
N SER A 76 10.17 20.39 17.30
CA SER A 76 10.90 21.34 18.15
C SER A 76 11.67 20.60 19.26
N THR A 77 12.65 21.27 19.89
CA THR A 77 13.34 20.70 21.06
C THR A 77 12.35 20.36 22.18
N GLN A 78 11.32 21.20 22.38
CA GLN A 78 10.28 20.98 23.37
C GLN A 78 9.43 19.75 23.04
N GLN A 79 9.05 19.58 21.77
CA GLN A 79 8.33 18.40 21.29
C GLN A 79 9.13 17.12 21.53
N VAL A 80 10.43 17.11 21.21
CA VAL A 80 11.31 15.96 21.48
C VAL A 80 11.35 15.67 22.97
N GLU A 81 11.51 16.69 23.82
CA GLU A 81 11.52 16.52 25.27
C GLU A 81 10.20 15.95 25.80
N ASN A 82 9.06 16.42 25.30
CA ASN A 82 7.73 15.94 25.69
C ASN A 82 7.54 14.47 25.31
N VAL A 83 7.99 14.05 24.12
CA VAL A 83 8.01 12.63 23.72
C VAL A 83 8.89 11.81 24.66
N MET A 84 10.09 12.30 25.00
CA MET A 84 10.96 11.59 25.94
C MET A 84 10.35 11.47 27.35
N LYS A 85 9.61 12.49 27.81
CA LYS A 85 8.83 12.46 29.06
C LYS A 85 7.71 11.42 28.99
N ALA A 86 7.00 11.32 27.87
CA ALA A 86 5.98 10.29 27.66
C ALA A 86 6.59 8.88 27.72
N LEU A 87 7.70 8.65 27.02
CA LEU A 87 8.42 7.37 27.00
C LEU A 87 8.95 6.96 28.38
N ALA A 88 9.38 7.93 29.20
CA ALA A 88 9.86 7.67 30.55
C ALA A 88 8.73 7.26 31.51
N LYS A 89 7.49 7.68 31.23
CA LYS A 89 6.29 7.36 32.01
C LYS A 89 5.55 6.11 31.52
N SER A 90 5.98 5.53 30.41
CA SER A 90 5.28 4.41 29.77
C SER A 90 5.11 3.21 30.71
N HIS A 91 3.86 2.78 30.91
CA HIS A 91 3.54 1.53 31.59
C HIS A 91 3.54 0.34 30.62
N ALA A 92 3.44 0.62 29.32
CA ALA A 92 3.66 -0.36 28.26
C ALA A 92 5.12 -0.83 28.32
N GLY A 93 5.34 -1.99 28.93
CA GLY A 93 6.67 -2.54 29.15
C GLY A 93 7.48 -2.64 27.84
N GLY A 94 8.80 -2.56 27.96
CA GLY A 94 9.71 -2.79 26.83
C GLY A 94 10.36 -1.52 26.28
N ARG A 95 11.46 -1.74 25.55
CA ARG A 95 12.37 -0.68 25.07
C ARG A 95 12.38 -0.55 23.55
N LYS A 96 11.50 -1.26 22.82
CA LYS A 96 11.43 -1.17 21.36
C LYS A 96 10.53 -0.02 20.95
N LEU A 97 11.08 0.92 20.19
CA LEU A 97 10.40 2.13 19.74
C LEU A 97 10.41 2.22 18.22
N ILE A 98 9.30 2.68 17.65
CA ILE A 98 9.23 3.11 16.25
C ILE A 98 8.73 4.55 16.15
N ASP A 99 9.36 5.33 15.27
CA ASP A 99 8.96 6.70 14.91
C ASP A 99 8.46 6.71 13.46
N LEU A 100 7.18 7.03 13.28
CA LEU A 100 6.47 7.01 12.01
C LEU A 100 6.61 8.37 11.31
N GLY A 101 7.28 8.40 10.15
CA GLY A 101 7.65 9.66 9.51
C GLY A 101 8.83 10.32 10.22
N SER A 102 9.87 9.53 10.49
CA SER A 102 10.98 9.93 11.37
C SER A 102 11.80 11.13 10.91
N GLY A 103 11.66 11.58 9.66
CA GLY A 103 12.34 12.75 9.13
C GLY A 103 13.86 12.69 9.31
N ASP A 104 14.42 13.68 10.02
CA ASP A 104 15.85 13.76 10.33
C ASP A 104 16.29 12.90 11.52
N GLY A 105 15.38 12.07 12.03
CA GLY A 105 15.65 11.03 13.02
C GLY A 105 15.79 11.53 14.45
N ARG A 106 15.55 12.81 14.74
CA ARG A 106 15.82 13.41 16.06
C ARG A 106 15.15 12.67 17.23
N ILE A 107 13.91 12.18 17.07
CA ILE A 107 13.20 11.41 18.10
C ILE A 107 13.86 10.05 18.27
N VAL A 108 14.11 9.34 17.17
CA VAL A 108 14.78 8.01 17.17
C VAL A 108 16.15 8.09 17.83
N LEU A 109 16.95 9.11 17.51
CA LEU A 109 18.28 9.34 18.07
C LEU A 109 18.20 9.67 19.56
N ALA A 110 17.30 10.57 19.97
CA ALA A 110 17.10 10.94 21.37
C ALA A 110 16.59 9.77 22.23
N ALA A 111 15.75 8.89 21.67
CA ALA A 111 15.31 7.66 22.30
C ALA A 111 16.46 6.64 22.40
N GLY A 112 17.26 6.51 21.33
CA GLY A 112 18.46 5.65 21.32
C GLY A 112 19.46 6.04 22.42
N GLN A 113 19.72 7.34 22.58
CA GLN A 113 20.56 7.86 23.69
C GLN A 113 20.01 7.52 25.08
N ARG A 114 18.70 7.28 25.21
CA ARG A 114 18.04 6.83 26.45
C ARG A 114 17.91 5.31 26.57
N GLY A 115 18.60 4.56 25.71
CA GLY A 115 18.66 3.09 25.76
C GLY A 115 17.50 2.37 25.10
N PHE A 116 16.65 3.06 24.33
CA PHE A 116 15.64 2.39 23.51
C PHE A 116 16.27 1.72 22.29
N GLN A 117 15.75 0.57 21.88
CA GLN A 117 15.99 0.03 20.54
C GLN A 117 15.03 0.75 19.60
N SER A 118 15.51 1.83 18.98
CA SER A 118 14.68 2.78 18.23
C SER A 118 14.82 2.57 16.71
N HIS A 119 13.69 2.65 16.01
CA HIS A 119 13.63 2.51 14.56
C HIS A 119 12.82 3.67 13.96
N GLY A 120 13.41 4.39 13.00
CA GLY A 120 12.70 5.38 12.20
C GLY A 120 12.28 4.84 10.84
N VAL A 121 11.00 5.02 10.49
CA VAL A 121 10.53 4.78 9.13
C VAL A 121 10.25 6.12 8.45
N GLU A 122 10.74 6.28 7.23
CA GLU A 122 10.62 7.51 6.44
C GLU A 122 10.54 7.16 4.95
N LEU A 123 9.82 7.94 4.15
CA LEU A 123 9.66 7.67 2.71
C LEU A 123 10.72 8.39 1.87
N ASN A 124 11.23 9.52 2.37
CA ASN A 124 12.26 10.32 1.73
C ASN A 124 13.66 9.70 1.95
N THR A 125 14.26 9.20 0.87
CA THR A 125 15.59 8.57 0.89
C THR A 125 16.69 9.50 1.42
N VAL A 126 16.63 10.80 1.12
CA VAL A 126 17.65 11.77 1.56
C VAL A 126 17.60 11.92 3.08
N LEU A 127 16.40 12.02 3.65
CA LEU A 127 16.21 12.09 5.11
C LEU A 127 16.66 10.79 5.79
N VAL A 128 16.32 9.62 5.22
CA VAL A 128 16.82 8.32 5.74
C VAL A 128 18.35 8.26 5.76
N LEU A 129 19.01 8.69 4.69
CA LEU A 129 20.48 8.69 4.62
C LEU A 129 21.09 9.69 5.61
N TYR A 130 20.50 10.89 5.74
CA TYR A 130 20.90 11.89 6.72
C TYR A 130 20.81 11.33 8.16
N SER A 131 19.72 10.66 8.48
CA SER A 131 19.48 10.08 9.82
C SER A 131 20.48 8.95 10.13
N LYS A 132 20.77 8.08 9.15
CA LYS A 132 21.82 7.05 9.29
C LYS A 132 23.21 7.65 9.52
N LEU A 133 23.57 8.67 8.73
CA LEU A 133 24.85 9.36 8.89
C LEU A 133 24.94 10.03 10.27
N THR A 134 23.85 10.65 10.73
CA THR A 134 23.79 11.29 12.05
C THR A 134 23.92 10.27 13.18
N ALA A 135 23.25 9.12 13.09
CA ALA A 135 23.40 8.04 14.07
C ALA A 135 24.86 7.55 14.15
N TRP A 136 25.47 7.31 12.99
CA TRP A 136 26.86 6.88 12.89
C TRP A 136 27.82 7.91 13.48
N ARG A 137 27.68 9.20 13.10
CA ARG A 137 28.53 10.29 13.59
C ARG A 137 28.45 10.45 15.10
N ASN A 138 27.28 10.24 15.69
CA ASN A 138 27.06 10.31 17.14
C ASN A 138 27.26 8.97 17.86
N ARG A 139 27.68 7.92 17.14
CA ARG A 139 27.93 6.55 17.66
C ARG A 139 26.72 5.94 18.38
N ILE A 140 25.50 6.25 17.92
CA ILE A 140 24.25 5.69 18.45
C ILE A 140 23.96 4.39 17.68
N THR A 141 24.26 3.24 18.28
CA THR A 141 24.20 1.92 17.61
C THR A 141 22.83 1.23 17.71
N ASN A 142 22.00 1.66 18.65
CA ASN A 142 20.64 1.17 18.89
C ASN A 142 19.55 1.98 18.18
N ALA A 143 19.95 2.90 17.29
CA ALA A 143 19.06 3.63 16.40
C ALA A 143 19.22 3.10 14.95
N SER A 144 18.11 2.73 14.33
CA SER A 144 18.07 2.27 12.94
C SER A 144 17.07 3.06 12.11
N PHE A 145 17.24 3.07 10.79
CA PHE A 145 16.37 3.81 9.88
C PHE A 145 16.11 3.02 8.60
N SER A 146 14.87 2.99 8.13
CA SER A 146 14.50 2.34 6.88
C SER A 146 13.61 3.22 6.01
N ARG A 147 13.76 3.04 4.70
CA ARG A 147 12.87 3.66 3.73
C ARG A 147 11.61 2.81 3.62
N GLN A 148 10.57 3.16 4.36
CA GLN A 148 9.36 2.34 4.45
C GLN A 148 8.11 3.21 4.60
N ASP A 149 7.02 2.72 4.02
CA ASP A 149 5.68 3.26 4.23
C ASP A 149 5.18 2.87 5.62
N LEU A 150 4.83 3.88 6.43
CA LEU A 150 4.35 3.68 7.80
C LEU A 150 3.11 2.78 7.85
N PHE A 151 2.23 2.83 6.84
CA PHE A 151 1.01 2.00 6.79
C PHE A 151 1.29 0.51 6.56
N LYS A 152 2.53 0.15 6.19
CA LYS A 152 2.99 -1.21 5.90
C LYS A 152 3.94 -1.75 6.96
N VAL A 153 4.07 -1.06 8.08
CA VAL A 153 4.91 -1.49 9.20
C VAL A 153 4.26 -2.66 9.93
N ASP A 154 5.08 -3.65 10.30
CA ASP A 154 4.67 -4.69 11.25
C ASP A 154 4.83 -4.15 12.68
N TYR A 155 3.73 -3.66 13.23
CA TYR A 155 3.69 -3.02 14.55
C TYR A 155 3.88 -4.00 15.71
N THR A 156 3.71 -5.31 15.48
CA THR A 156 3.84 -6.34 16.53
C THR A 156 5.23 -6.41 17.15
N LYS A 157 6.22 -5.75 16.53
CA LYS A 157 7.63 -5.70 16.95
C LYS A 157 7.94 -4.59 17.94
N TYR A 158 7.06 -3.61 18.12
CA TYR A 158 7.33 -2.41 18.91
C TYR A 158 6.38 -2.30 20.10
N ASN A 159 6.89 -1.70 21.17
CA ASN A 159 6.11 -1.39 22.37
C ASN A 159 5.69 0.08 22.38
N ASN A 160 6.52 0.96 21.81
CA ASN A 160 6.30 2.40 21.82
C ASN A 160 6.24 2.89 20.38
N ILE A 161 5.15 3.55 20.00
CA ILE A 161 4.90 4.06 18.66
C ILE A 161 4.79 5.57 18.78
N VAL A 162 5.64 6.30 18.06
CA VAL A 162 5.59 7.76 17.97
C VAL A 162 5.12 8.16 16.59
N ILE A 163 4.22 9.13 16.51
CA ILE A 163 3.78 9.73 15.26
C ILE A 163 3.76 11.24 15.38
N PHE A 164 4.42 11.92 14.44
CA PHE A 164 4.23 13.34 14.20
C PHE A 164 3.59 13.54 12.83
N GLY A 165 2.28 13.35 12.81
CA GLY A 165 1.46 13.34 11.61
C GLY A 165 0.83 14.68 11.26
N VAL A 166 -0.17 14.60 10.40
CA VAL A 166 -1.14 15.66 10.07
C VAL A 166 -2.53 15.20 10.50
N GLU A 167 -3.41 16.15 10.79
CA GLU A 167 -4.74 15.90 11.33
C GLU A 167 -5.57 14.96 10.46
N GLU A 168 -5.50 15.13 9.13
CA GLU A 168 -6.25 14.34 8.15
C GLU A 168 -5.86 12.85 8.15
N MET A 169 -4.67 12.52 8.66
CA MET A 169 -4.15 11.16 8.71
C MET A 169 -4.55 10.41 9.99
N MET A 170 -4.88 11.13 11.06
CA MET A 170 -5.11 10.55 12.38
C MET A 170 -6.25 9.51 12.42
N PRO A 171 -7.40 9.69 11.72
CA PRO A 171 -8.46 8.69 11.70
C PRO A 171 -8.04 7.34 11.07
N GLU A 172 -7.24 7.39 9.99
CA GLU A 172 -6.77 6.17 9.34
C GLU A 172 -5.73 5.44 10.19
N LEU A 173 -4.87 6.20 10.88
CA LEU A 173 -3.90 5.65 11.84
C LEU A 173 -4.58 5.02 13.05
N GLU A 174 -5.64 5.62 13.58
CA GLU A 174 -6.42 5.06 14.67
C GLU A 174 -6.93 3.65 14.30
N GLN A 175 -7.60 3.52 13.15
CA GLN A 175 -8.08 2.23 12.64
C GLN A 175 -6.94 1.23 12.40
N LEU A 176 -5.77 1.71 11.96
CA LEU A 176 -4.57 0.87 11.80
C LEU A 176 -4.02 0.38 13.14
N PHE A 177 -4.03 1.22 14.16
CA PHE A 177 -3.54 0.87 15.49
C PHE A 177 -4.47 -0.12 16.18
N GLU A 178 -5.78 0.11 16.12
CA GLU A 178 -6.79 -0.82 16.67
C GLU A 178 -6.63 -2.26 16.18
N ARG A 179 -6.32 -2.42 14.89
CA ARG A 179 -6.19 -3.75 14.26
C ARG A 179 -4.80 -4.38 14.39
N SER A 180 -3.75 -3.60 14.65
CA SER A 180 -2.35 -4.06 14.50
C SER A 180 -1.51 -4.02 15.77
N LEU A 181 -1.90 -3.25 16.79
CA LEU A 181 -1.15 -3.15 18.04
C LEU A 181 -1.41 -4.33 18.96
N LYS A 182 -0.38 -4.70 19.74
CA LYS A 182 -0.51 -5.69 20.81
C LYS A 182 -1.03 -5.03 22.08
N SER A 183 -1.72 -5.80 22.92
CA SER A 183 -1.95 -5.43 24.31
C SER A 183 -0.61 -5.13 24.99
N SER A 184 -0.55 -4.04 25.77
CA SER A 184 0.67 -3.42 26.31
C SER A 184 1.53 -2.64 25.31
N SER A 185 0.89 -1.90 24.39
CA SER A 185 1.56 -0.93 23.52
C SER A 185 1.25 0.50 23.97
N GLN A 186 2.18 1.43 23.73
CA GLN A 186 1.97 2.87 23.93
C GLN A 186 2.03 3.58 22.58
N VAL A 187 1.05 4.45 22.30
CA VAL A 187 1.05 5.37 21.17
C VAL A 187 1.25 6.79 21.69
N ILE A 188 2.17 7.52 21.07
CA ILE A 188 2.52 8.90 21.36
C ILE A 188 2.25 9.71 20.10
N ALA A 189 1.11 10.41 20.07
CA ALA A 189 0.74 11.28 18.97
C ALA A 189 1.16 12.73 19.26
N CYS A 190 1.95 13.32 18.37
CA CYS A 190 2.43 14.70 18.49
C CYS A 190 1.46 15.64 17.78
N ARG A 191 1.15 16.78 18.42
CA ARG A 191 0.29 17.88 17.95
C ARG A 191 -1.18 17.48 17.77
N PHE A 192 -1.47 16.49 16.94
CA PHE A 192 -2.82 16.06 16.61
C PHE A 192 -3.17 14.78 17.39
N PRO A 193 -4.31 14.75 18.11
CA PRO A 193 -4.78 13.54 18.80
C PRO A 193 -5.35 12.51 17.83
N LEU A 194 -5.44 11.26 18.29
CA LEU A 194 -6.35 10.28 17.69
C LEU A 194 -7.81 10.69 18.00
N PRO A 195 -8.72 10.68 17.01
CA PRO A 195 -10.01 11.34 17.10
C PRO A 195 -10.98 10.74 18.13
N ASN A 196 -10.99 9.41 18.30
CA ASN A 196 -11.94 8.71 19.15
C ASN A 196 -11.30 8.09 20.39
N TRP A 197 -10.00 7.79 20.33
CA TRP A 197 -9.28 7.26 21.48
C TRP A 197 -9.17 8.28 22.60
N LYS A 198 -9.39 7.84 23.85
CA LYS A 198 -9.20 8.69 25.03
C LYS A 198 -7.73 8.66 25.47
N PRO A 199 -7.02 9.80 25.54
CA PRO A 199 -5.64 9.82 25.99
C PRO A 199 -5.56 9.46 27.49
N SER A 200 -4.57 8.66 27.83
CA SER A 200 -4.16 8.37 29.22
C SER A 200 -3.51 9.59 29.86
N HIS A 201 -2.66 10.27 29.11
CA HIS A 201 -1.92 11.44 29.53
C HIS A 201 -1.78 12.43 28.37
N VAL A 202 -1.69 13.71 28.74
CA VAL A 202 -1.35 14.80 27.84
C VAL A 202 -0.15 15.52 28.42
N ILE A 203 0.87 15.78 27.59
CA ILE A 203 2.13 16.42 28.03
C ILE A 203 2.41 17.60 27.11
N GLY A 204 2.75 18.75 27.70
CA GLY A 204 3.02 19.98 26.95
C GLY A 204 1.74 20.76 26.62
N GLU A 205 1.90 21.82 25.83
CA GLU A 205 0.84 22.76 25.49
C GLU A 205 1.00 23.23 24.03
N GLY A 206 -0.10 23.71 23.43
CA GLY A 206 -0.10 24.27 22.08
C GLY A 206 0.40 23.31 21.01
N ILE A 207 1.26 23.81 20.12
CA ILE A 207 1.78 23.04 18.97
C ILE A 207 2.75 21.91 19.35
N ASP A 208 3.23 21.91 20.59
CA ASP A 208 4.19 20.93 21.16
C ASP A 208 3.50 19.90 22.07
N THR A 209 2.15 19.88 22.07
CA THR A 209 1.34 18.93 22.84
C THR A 209 1.59 17.50 22.37
N VAL A 210 1.70 16.58 23.33
CA VAL A 210 1.82 15.14 23.13
C VAL A 210 0.64 14.42 23.77
N TRP A 211 -0.05 13.61 22.98
CA TRP A 211 -1.18 12.78 23.40
C TRP A 211 -0.69 11.34 23.55
N VAL A 212 -0.87 10.77 24.75
CA VAL A 212 -0.38 9.43 25.08
C VAL A 212 -1.55 8.48 25.24
N TYR A 213 -1.48 7.33 24.57
CA TYR A 213 -2.49 6.27 24.62
C TYR A 213 -1.83 4.96 25.02
N GLU A 214 -2.48 4.19 25.89
CA GLU A 214 -2.05 2.86 26.28
C GLU A 214 -3.09 1.86 25.78
N VAL A 215 -2.62 0.79 25.13
CA VAL A 215 -3.41 -0.28 24.49
C VAL A 215 -3.33 -1.55 25.30
#